data_AF-M7XYA9-F1
#
_entry.id   AF-M7XYA9-F1
#
_cell.length_a   1.000
_cell.length_b   1.000
_cell.length_c   1.000
_cell.angle_alpha   90.00
_cell.angle_beta   90.00
_cell.angle_gamma   90.00
#
_symmetry.space_group_name_H-M   'P 1'
#
loop_
_entity.id
_entity.type
_entity.pdbx_description
1 polymer ?
#
loop_
_entity_poly.entity_id
_entity_poly.type
_entity_poly.pdbx_seq_one_letter_code
_entity_poly.pdbx_strand_id
1 'polypeptide(L)'
;MKNAILIVILFVVVSACGSLGPDQNYYTGMKERKFLRQNKEAVVSSLDGPLKTYRVNRDERFYILATFENERLTKLEEREIRPLWMDGRSTQDSVRVR
;
A
#
# COMPACT_ATOMS: atom_id res chain seq x y z
N MET A 1 16.60 -21.01 -36.16
CA MET A 1 15.25 -20.38 -36.15
C MET A 1 14.48 -20.62 -34.85
N LYS A 2 14.60 -21.79 -34.17
CA LYS A 2 13.89 -22.08 -32.90
C LYS A 2 14.26 -21.13 -31.74
N ASN A 3 15.51 -20.66 -31.68
CA ASN A 3 16.01 -19.84 -30.56
C ASN A 3 15.53 -18.38 -30.63
N ALA A 4 15.18 -17.88 -31.81
CA ALA A 4 14.66 -16.51 -31.97
C ALA A 4 13.22 -16.40 -31.41
N ILE A 5 12.42 -17.46 -31.56
CA ILE A 5 11.05 -17.53 -31.04
C ILE A 5 11.06 -17.49 -29.51
N LEU A 6 12.01 -18.18 -28.87
CA LEU A 6 12.15 -18.18 -27.41
C LEU A 6 12.51 -16.79 -26.85
N ILE A 7 13.32 -16.02 -27.56
CA ILE A 7 13.69 -14.66 -27.15
C ILE A 7 12.46 -13.73 -27.22
N VAL A 8 11.66 -13.82 -28.28
CA VAL A 8 10.44 -13.00 -28.41
C VAL A 8 9.42 -13.34 -27.33
N ILE A 9 9.24 -14.62 -27.00
CA ILE A 9 8.34 -15.05 -25.92
C ILE A 9 8.82 -14.52 -24.56
N LEU A 10 10.14 -14.51 -24.31
CA LEU A 10 10.70 -13.98 -23.07
C LEU A 10 10.42 -12.48 -22.91
N PHE A 11 10.52 -11.70 -23.99
CA PHE A 11 10.17 -10.26 -23.95
C PHE A 11 8.68 -10.00 -23.70
N VAL A 12 7.78 -10.85 -24.23
CA VAL A 12 6.33 -10.74 -24.00
C VAL A 12 5.96 -11.10 -22.54
N VAL A 13 6.60 -12.10 -21.94
CA VAL A 13 6.32 -12.50 -20.56
C VAL A 13 6.82 -11.45 -19.56
N VAL A 14 7.99 -10.84 -19.81
CA VAL A 14 8.54 -9.80 -18.90
C VAL A 14 7.73 -8.50 -18.95
N SER A 15 7.14 -8.15 -20.10
CA SER A 15 6.30 -6.95 -20.23
C SER A 15 4.88 -7.10 -19.66
N ALA A 16 4.41 -8.33 -19.44
CA ALA A 16 3.08 -8.60 -18.87
C ALA A 16 2.99 -8.48 -17.33
N CYS A 17 4.12 -8.31 -16.63
CA CYS A 17 4.15 -8.33 -15.16
C CYS A 17 4.01 -6.94 -14.50
N GLY A 18 3.73 -5.88 -15.27
CA GLY A 18 3.82 -4.49 -14.80
C GLY A 18 2.52 -3.80 -14.36
N SER A 19 1.32 -4.29 -14.68
CA SER A 19 0.11 -3.43 -14.54
C SER A 19 -1.24 -4.13 -14.33
N LEU A 20 -1.28 -5.31 -13.72
CA LEU A 20 -2.53 -6.00 -13.37
C LEU A 20 -3.09 -5.61 -11.99
N GLY A 21 -2.87 -4.36 -11.57
CA GLY A 21 -3.52 -3.77 -10.39
C GLY A 21 -4.39 -2.59 -10.82
N PRO A 22 -5.58 -2.37 -10.22
CA PRO A 22 -6.32 -1.14 -10.46
C PRO A 22 -5.41 0.03 -10.10
N ASP A 23 -5.10 0.86 -11.09
CA ASP A 23 -4.27 2.04 -10.92
C ASP A 23 -5.04 3.05 -10.06
N GLN A 24 -4.94 2.88 -8.74
CA GLN A 24 -5.63 3.73 -7.77
C GLN A 24 -4.90 5.07 -7.74
N ASN A 25 -5.27 5.91 -8.70
CA ASN A 25 -4.77 7.27 -8.83
C ASN A 25 -5.41 8.14 -7.75
N TYR A 26 -4.73 8.27 -6.62
CA TYR A 26 -5.03 9.21 -5.56
C TYR A 26 -4.50 10.61 -5.90
N TYR A 27 -5.28 11.64 -5.62
CA TYR A 27 -4.87 13.03 -5.87
C TYR A 27 -5.43 13.96 -4.81
N THR A 28 -4.67 14.99 -4.46
CA THR A 28 -5.08 16.03 -3.51
C THR A 28 -6.40 16.68 -3.95
N GLY A 29 -7.34 16.84 -3.03
CA GLY A 29 -8.68 17.33 -3.30
C GLY A 29 -9.69 16.26 -3.74
N MET A 30 -9.28 14.99 -3.85
CA MET A 30 -10.21 13.87 -4.06
C MET A 30 -11.27 13.83 -2.95
N LYS A 31 -12.54 13.62 -3.32
CA LYS A 31 -13.63 13.47 -2.35
C LYS A 31 -13.47 12.19 -1.53
N GLU A 32 -13.69 12.26 -0.22
CA GLU A 32 -13.67 11.13 0.73
C GLU A 32 -14.52 9.96 0.23
N ARG A 33 -15.75 10.22 -0.20
CA ARG A 33 -16.64 9.18 -0.75
C ARG A 33 -16.09 8.47 -1.99
N LYS A 34 -15.32 9.17 -2.84
CA LYS A 34 -14.68 8.56 -4.03
C LYS A 34 -13.57 7.61 -3.59
N PHE A 35 -12.76 8.03 -2.62
CA PHE A 35 -11.69 7.22 -2.03
C PHE A 35 -12.25 5.95 -1.37
N LEU A 36 -13.25 6.07 -0.49
CA LEU A 36 -13.84 4.92 0.21
C LEU A 36 -14.54 3.94 -0.73
N ARG A 37 -15.07 4.42 -1.86
CA ARG A 37 -15.63 3.53 -2.89
C ARG A 37 -14.56 2.69 -3.57
N GLN A 38 -13.36 3.24 -3.76
CA GLN A 38 -12.21 2.51 -4.32
C GLN A 38 -11.55 1.59 -3.28
N ASN A 39 -11.65 1.94 -1.99
CA ASN A 39 -11.02 1.23 -0.88
C ASN A 39 -12.06 0.79 0.15
N LYS A 40 -12.76 -0.30 -0.17
CA LYS A 40 -13.80 -0.84 0.72
C LYS A 40 -13.25 -1.36 2.05
N GLU A 41 -11.99 -1.75 2.07
CA GLU A 41 -11.29 -2.23 3.26
C GLU A 41 -10.58 -1.12 4.05
N ALA A 42 -10.84 0.15 3.71
CA ALA A 42 -10.28 1.27 4.46
C ALA A 42 -10.76 1.25 5.92
N VAL A 43 -9.81 1.26 6.85
CA VAL A 43 -10.07 1.33 8.29
C VAL A 43 -9.76 2.74 8.78
N VAL A 44 -10.58 3.26 9.69
CA VAL A 44 -10.30 4.55 10.33
C VAL A 44 -9.07 4.41 11.23
N SER A 45 -8.02 5.19 10.94
CA SER A 45 -6.78 5.24 11.74
C SER A 45 -6.78 6.38 12.75
N SER A 46 -7.43 7.51 12.44
CA SER A 46 -7.55 8.66 13.34
C SER A 46 -8.76 9.51 12.96
N LEU A 47 -9.41 10.12 13.96
CA LEU A 47 -10.49 11.09 13.84
C LEU A 47 -10.18 12.24 14.79
N ASP A 48 -9.80 13.40 14.25
CA ASP A 48 -9.50 14.60 15.02
C ASP A 48 -10.24 15.81 14.42
N GLY A 49 -11.42 16.11 14.97
CA GLY A 49 -12.28 17.19 14.50
C GLY A 49 -12.57 17.11 12.99
N PRO A 50 -12.13 18.11 12.19
CA PRO A 50 -12.35 18.10 10.74
C PRO A 50 -11.42 17.15 9.97
N LEU A 51 -10.40 16.58 10.64
CA LEU A 51 -9.43 15.67 10.05
C LEU A 51 -9.81 14.21 10.27
N LYS A 52 -9.84 13.44 9.18
CA LYS A 52 -10.07 11.98 9.22
C LYS A 52 -8.95 11.29 8.47
N THR A 53 -8.28 10.34 9.11
CA THR A 53 -7.24 9.54 8.45
C THR A 53 -7.70 8.11 8.32
N TYR A 54 -7.69 7.61 7.08
CA TYR A 54 -7.98 6.22 6.75
C TYR A 54 -6.70 5.47 6.45
N ARG A 55 -6.61 4.24 6.94
CA ARG A 55 -5.58 3.28 6.58
C ARG A 55 -6.13 2.30 5.55
N VAL A 56 -5.39 2.08 4.48
CA VAL A 56 -5.66 1.05 3.47
C VAL A 56 -4.45 0.16 3.35
N ASN A 57 -4.59 -1.13 3.59
CA ASN A 57 -3.51 -2.07 3.33
C ASN A 57 -3.43 -2.30 1.81
N ARG A 58 -2.24 -2.13 1.23
CA ARG A 58 -2.03 -2.44 -0.19
C ARG A 58 -1.50 -3.85 -0.38
N ASP A 59 -0.52 -4.23 0.43
CA ASP A 59 0.14 -5.53 0.42
C ASP A 59 0.39 -6.00 1.86
N GLU A 60 1.07 -7.13 2.02
CA GLU A 60 1.53 -7.65 3.32
C GLU A 60 2.58 -6.76 4.00
N ARG A 61 3.20 -5.85 3.23
CA ARG A 61 4.32 -5.01 3.69
C ARG A 61 4.00 -3.53 3.78
N PHE A 62 3.04 -3.02 3.02
CA PHE A 62 2.78 -1.59 2.91
C PHE A 62 1.32 -1.25 3.19
N TYR A 63 1.11 -0.08 3.80
CA TYR A 63 -0.20 0.53 3.96
C TYR A 63 -0.14 2.02 3.62
N ILE A 64 -1.27 2.53 3.16
CA ILE A 64 -1.48 3.93 2.85
C ILE A 64 -2.26 4.59 3.98
N LEU A 65 -1.84 5.78 4.39
CA LEU A 65 -2.60 6.69 5.22
C LEU A 65 -3.13 7.85 4.37
N ALA A 66 -4.44 7.95 4.27
CA ALA A 66 -5.13 9.01 3.53
C ALA A 66 -5.85 9.93 4.52
N THR A 67 -5.37 11.16 4.65
CA THR A 67 -5.95 12.18 5.52
C THR A 67 -6.87 13.09 4.74
N PHE A 68 -8.08 13.26 5.23
CA PHE A 68 -9.12 14.10 4.69
C PHE A 68 -9.40 15.27 5.63
N GLU A 69 -9.57 16.44 5.06
CA GLU A 69 -10.07 17.63 5.74
C GLU A 69 -11.29 18.13 4.97
N ASN A 70 -12.41 18.39 5.65
CA ASN A 70 -13.65 18.83 4.99
C ASN A 70 -14.04 17.96 3.79
N GLU A 71 -13.94 16.63 3.95
CA GLU A 71 -14.23 15.60 2.93
C GLU A 71 -13.29 15.60 1.71
N ARG A 72 -12.15 16.29 1.78
CA ARG A 72 -11.16 16.39 0.69
C ARG A 72 -9.83 15.80 1.11
N LEU A 73 -9.24 14.95 0.26
CA LEU A 73 -7.92 14.38 0.50
C LEU A 73 -6.88 15.50 0.57
N THR A 74 -6.24 15.68 1.71
CA THR A 74 -5.20 16.70 1.91
C THR A 74 -3.81 16.08 1.99
N LYS A 75 -3.72 14.84 2.50
CA LYS A 75 -2.44 14.13 2.65
C LYS A 75 -2.57 12.66 2.28
N LEU A 76 -1.53 12.15 1.64
CA LEU A 76 -1.37 10.73 1.35
C LEU A 76 0.05 10.33 1.77
N GLU A 77 0.17 9.32 2.63
CA GLU A 77 1.45 8.74 3.04
C GLU A 77 1.44 7.25 2.77
N GLU A 78 2.58 6.70 2.36
CA GLU A 78 2.80 5.26 2.29
C GLU A 78 3.78 4.86 3.38
N ARG A 79 3.49 3.77 4.09
CA ARG A 79 4.29 3.29 5.22
C ARG A 79 4.44 1.78 5.19
N GLU A 80 5.57 1.30 5.70
CA GLU A 80 5.84 -0.12 5.89
C GLU A 80 5.19 -0.64 7.19
N ILE A 81 4.60 -1.83 7.13
CA ILE A 81 3.99 -2.54 8.28
C ILE A 81 5.07 -3.07 9.23
N ARG A 82 6.14 -3.65 8.66
CA ARG A 82 7.34 -4.08 9.40
C ARG A 82 8.57 -3.48 8.74
N PRO A 83 9.34 -2.64 9.45
CA PRO A 83 10.59 -2.17 8.92
C PRO A 83 11.57 -3.34 8.77
N LEU A 84 12.22 -3.47 7.63
CA LEU A 84 13.19 -4.56 7.34
C LEU A 84 14.32 -4.69 8.37
N TRP A 85 14.64 -3.63 9.12
CA TRP A 85 15.66 -3.66 10.17
C TRP A 85 15.20 -4.29 11.49
N MET A 86 13.90 -4.58 11.66
CA MET A 86 13.36 -5.19 12.88
C MET A 86 13.43 -6.73 12.89
N ASP A 87 13.63 -7.38 11.74
CA ASP A 87 13.67 -8.84 11.64
C ASP A 87 14.88 -9.49 12.34
N GLY A 88 15.85 -8.69 12.81
CA GLY A 88 17.02 -9.16 13.56
C GLY A 88 16.95 -9.04 15.09
N ARG A 89 15.87 -8.48 15.68
CA ARG A 89 15.81 -8.22 17.14
C ARG A 89 14.86 -9.12 17.94
N SER A 90 14.02 -9.93 17.29
CA SER A 90 12.98 -10.71 17.98
C SER A 90 13.45 -12.05 18.57
N THR A 91 14.72 -12.47 18.37
CA THR A 91 15.20 -13.80 18.80
C THR A 91 15.99 -13.81 20.11
N GLN A 92 16.27 -12.67 20.76
CA GLN A 92 17.23 -12.64 21.89
C GLN A 92 16.67 -12.34 23.29
N ASP A 93 15.42 -11.89 23.43
CA ASP A 93 14.89 -11.45 24.75
C ASP A 93 13.99 -12.48 25.49
N SER A 94 13.82 -13.70 24.97
CA SER A 94 12.98 -14.71 25.64
C SER A 94 13.74 -15.70 26.53
N VAL A 95 14.96 -15.37 26.99
CA VAL A 95 15.70 -16.24 27.92
C VAL A 95 16.20 -15.46 29.13
N ARG A 96 15.43 -15.56 30.21
CA ARG A 96 15.86 -15.86 31.60
C ARG A 96 15.09 -15.02 32.63
N VAL A 97 13.87 -15.47 32.94
CA VAL A 97 13.29 -15.30 34.28
C VAL A 97 12.96 -16.70 34.77
N ARG A 98 13.91 -17.31 35.48
CA ARG A 98 13.73 -18.30 36.54
C ARG A 98 15.00 -18.36 37.35
#